data_AF-A0A1Y5GF16-F1
#
_entry.id   AF-A0A1Y5GF16-F1
#
_cell.length_a   1.000
_cell.length_b   1.000
_cell.length_c   1.000
_cell.angle_alpha   90.00
_cell.angle_beta   90.00
_cell.angle_gamma   90.00
#
_symmetry.space_group_name_H-M   'P 1'
#
loop_
_entity.id
_entity.type
_entity.pdbx_description
1 polymer ?
#
loop_
_entity_poly.entity_id
_entity_poly.type
_entity_poly.pdbx_seq_one_letter_code
_entity_poly.pdbx_strand_id
1 'polypeptide(L)'
;MDLAQITIRLQFLWQKVPQKYLTQGLISLLVIYIAFWSANFTWSVFPQGKQSTKNTVVNTSTVQSAGKINTAAIRKLNLFGEFNKQQELVKLVEKIESAPETRLKLTLTGLVASDDSSVAAAIIESKGKQETYGIDDKIEGTRALLKQVHSDRVIIESAGRMETLMLDGFEYSKEIGADNEKPTVNRPVKTSLTNRGKLKVDPKKSRHIKDRLAKARIEILQNPGKLTDYVKMSPYRVDGKIKGYRLMPSKDPEFFTEMGLVPGDIVVQINGKDLTDVREARKALIELRKAEQVDLLVERDGVLHDVSLGLNN
;
A
#
# COMPACT_ATOMS: atom_id res chain seq x y z
N MET A 1 61.69 -21.46 55.50
CA MET A 1 61.26 -22.64 54.72
C MET A 1 61.48 -22.30 53.27
N ASP A 2 62.33 -23.08 52.63
CA ASP A 2 63.03 -22.72 51.41
C ASP A 2 62.12 -22.96 50.18
N LEU A 3 61.76 -21.89 49.45
CA LEU A 3 60.84 -21.95 48.30
C LEU A 3 61.37 -22.89 47.20
N ALA A 4 62.70 -23.03 47.09
CA ALA A 4 63.35 -23.96 46.17
C ALA A 4 63.07 -25.43 46.49
N GLN A 5 62.91 -25.78 47.77
CA GLN A 5 62.60 -27.15 48.18
C GLN A 5 61.17 -27.54 47.83
N ILE A 6 60.25 -26.58 47.84
CA ILE A 6 58.83 -26.81 47.48
C ILE A 6 58.71 -27.09 45.98
N THR A 7 59.38 -26.33 45.12
CA THR A 7 59.32 -26.53 43.66
C THR A 7 59.92 -27.88 43.23
N ILE A 8 61.02 -28.29 43.87
CA ILE A 8 61.67 -29.58 43.59
C ILE A 8 60.78 -30.76 44.05
N ARG A 9 60.16 -30.65 45.23
CA ARG A 9 59.19 -31.64 45.72
C ARG A 9 57.96 -31.74 44.79
N LEU A 10 57.51 -30.61 44.24
CA LEU A 10 56.38 -30.54 43.33
C LEU A 10 56.71 -31.17 41.96
N GLN A 11 57.92 -30.95 41.43
CA GLN A 11 58.37 -31.61 40.19
C GLN A 11 58.47 -33.13 40.33
N PHE A 12 58.98 -33.63 41.46
CA PHE A 12 59.09 -35.07 41.70
C PHE A 12 57.71 -35.76 41.86
N LEU A 13 56.74 -35.05 42.45
CA LEU A 13 55.34 -35.50 42.51
C LEU A 13 54.69 -35.50 41.12
N TRP A 14 54.97 -34.51 40.28
CA TRP A 14 54.45 -34.43 38.91
C TRP A 14 54.95 -35.58 38.02
N GLN A 15 56.18 -36.05 38.24
CA GLN A 15 56.79 -37.13 37.46
C GLN A 15 56.19 -38.52 37.75
N LYS A 16 55.56 -38.71 38.92
CA LYS A 16 54.89 -39.96 39.32
C LYS A 16 53.40 -40.00 38.97
N VAL A 17 52.82 -38.88 38.50
CA VAL A 17 51.43 -38.87 38.05
C VAL A 17 51.38 -39.51 36.66
N PRO A 18 50.67 -40.64 36.49
CA PRO A 18 50.52 -41.26 35.18
C PRO A 18 49.74 -40.30 34.26
N GLN A 19 50.49 -39.60 33.40
CA GLN A 19 50.00 -38.51 32.54
C GLN A 19 48.75 -38.89 31.74
N LYS A 20 48.64 -40.17 31.35
CA LYS A 20 47.47 -40.71 30.63
C LYS A 20 46.15 -40.50 31.40
N TYR A 21 46.11 -40.78 32.70
CA TYR A 21 44.89 -40.63 33.50
C TYR A 21 44.58 -39.16 33.81
N LEU A 22 45.61 -38.32 33.96
CA LEU A 22 45.44 -36.88 34.13
C LEU A 22 44.86 -36.24 32.87
N THR A 23 45.39 -36.59 31.69
CA THR A 23 44.88 -36.13 30.40
C THR A 23 43.46 -36.65 30.14
N GLN A 24 43.15 -37.91 30.47
CA GLN A 24 41.80 -38.45 30.36
C GLN A 24 40.80 -37.75 31.30
N GLY A 25 41.22 -37.41 32.53
CA GLY A 25 40.40 -36.64 33.47
C GLY A 25 40.14 -35.22 32.97
N LEU A 26 41.19 -34.55 32.46
CA LEU A 26 41.09 -33.21 31.88
C LEU A 26 40.19 -33.18 30.65
N ILE A 27 40.34 -34.15 29.74
CA ILE A 27 39.48 -34.29 28.55
C ILE A 27 38.03 -34.55 28.96
N SER A 28 37.79 -35.46 29.91
CA SER A 28 36.43 -35.76 30.39
C SER A 28 35.77 -34.51 30.99
N LEU A 29 36.51 -33.73 31.78
CA LEU A 29 36.03 -32.49 32.37
C LEU A 29 35.74 -31.43 31.29
N LEU A 30 36.61 -31.29 30.29
CA LEU A 30 36.41 -30.37 29.16
C LEU A 30 35.18 -30.75 28.32
N VAL A 31 34.97 -32.05 28.06
CA VAL A 31 33.79 -32.55 27.32
C VAL A 31 32.50 -32.25 28.10
N ILE A 32 32.48 -32.48 29.42
CA ILE A 32 31.33 -32.16 30.28
C ILE A 32 31.03 -30.65 30.25
N TYR A 33 32.07 -29.81 30.29
CA TYR A 33 31.92 -28.35 30.24
C TYR A 33 31.30 -27.87 28.91
N ILE A 34 31.76 -28.41 27.79
CA ILE A 34 31.24 -28.09 26.45
C ILE A 34 29.79 -28.59 26.30
N ALA A 35 29.48 -29.79 26.80
CA ALA A 35 28.12 -30.33 26.80
C ALA A 35 27.15 -29.44 27.60
N PHE A 36 27.58 -28.93 28.75
CA PHE A 36 26.77 -28.03 29.57
C PHE A 36 26.49 -26.69 28.86
N TRP A 37 27.50 -26.09 28.23
CA TRP A 37 27.34 -24.83 27.49
C TRP A 37 26.46 -24.98 26.25
N SER A 38 26.61 -26.07 25.50
CA SER A 38 25.79 -26.34 24.31
C SER A 38 24.32 -26.61 24.64
N ALA A 39 24.03 -27.24 25.79
CA ALA A 39 22.66 -27.43 26.26
C ALA A 39 21.96 -26.10 26.59
N ASN A 40 22.66 -25.17 27.25
CA ASN A 40 22.13 -23.83 27.53
C ASN A 40 21.87 -23.03 26.25
N PHE A 41 22.80 -23.08 25.28
CA PHE A 41 22.63 -22.40 24.00
C PHE A 41 21.45 -22.98 23.21
N THR A 42 21.31 -24.32 23.18
CA THR A 42 20.18 -25.00 22.53
C THR A 42 18.83 -24.60 23.14
N TRP A 43 18.74 -24.51 24.47
CA TRP A 43 17.50 -24.10 25.15
C TRP A 43 17.12 -22.64 24.90
N SER A 44 18.08 -21.77 24.53
CA SER A 44 17.80 -20.37 24.18
C SER A 44 17.26 -20.19 22.77
N VAL A 45 17.60 -21.09 21.84
CA VAL A 45 17.21 -20.99 20.42
C VAL A 45 15.89 -21.70 20.14
N PHE A 46 15.47 -22.61 21.02
CA PHE A 46 14.19 -23.29 20.87
C PHE A 46 13.03 -22.40 21.38
N PRO A 47 12.16 -21.88 20.49
CA PRO A 47 11.01 -21.09 20.92
C PRO A 47 10.10 -21.98 21.76
N GLN A 48 9.93 -21.63 23.03
CA GLN A 48 8.93 -22.27 23.89
C GLN A 48 7.56 -22.06 23.23
N GLY A 49 6.98 -23.14 22.71
CA GLY A 49 5.65 -23.11 22.12
C GLY A 49 4.70 -22.53 23.15
N LYS A 50 4.09 -21.39 22.84
CA LYS A 50 3.06 -20.78 23.68
C LYS A 50 2.02 -21.86 23.95
N GLN A 51 1.93 -22.33 25.20
CA GLN A 51 0.91 -23.28 25.58
C GLN A 51 -0.43 -22.61 25.38
N SER A 52 -1.11 -23.00 24.30
CA SER A 52 -2.49 -22.62 24.07
C SER A 52 -3.28 -23.23 25.21
N THR A 53 -3.69 -22.40 26.17
CA THR A 53 -4.68 -22.77 27.17
C THR A 53 -5.90 -23.30 26.42
N LYS A 54 -6.16 -24.59 26.54
CA LYS A 54 -7.42 -25.17 26.09
C LYS A 54 -8.50 -24.52 26.93
N ASN A 55 -9.28 -23.62 26.33
CA ASN A 55 -10.49 -23.11 26.95
C ASN A 55 -11.45 -24.30 27.09
N THR A 56 -11.55 -24.83 28.30
CA THR A 56 -12.66 -25.68 28.70
C THR A 56 -13.91 -24.83 28.61
N VAL A 57 -14.75 -25.13 27.61
CA VAL A 57 -16.11 -24.59 27.53
C VAL A 57 -16.89 -25.19 28.70
N VAL A 58 -16.99 -24.45 29.79
CA VAL A 58 -17.98 -24.74 30.82
C VAL A 58 -19.32 -24.28 30.26
N ASN A 59 -20.08 -25.23 29.72
CA ASN A 59 -21.51 -25.03 29.47
C ASN A 59 -22.22 -24.95 30.82
N THR A 60 -22.32 -23.74 31.37
CA THR A 60 -23.31 -23.44 32.41
C THR A 60 -24.46 -22.69 31.78
N SER A 61 -25.46 -23.47 31.37
CA SER A 61 -26.82 -22.98 31.23
C SER A 61 -27.35 -22.69 32.62
N THR A 62 -27.53 -21.42 32.97
CA THR A 62 -28.77 -20.90 33.58
C THR A 62 -28.67 -19.38 33.74
N VAL A 63 -29.73 -18.73 33.28
CA VAL A 63 -29.97 -17.29 33.21
C VAL A 63 -30.05 -16.70 34.63
N GLN A 64 -29.71 -15.41 34.75
CA GLN A 64 -30.48 -14.36 35.45
C GLN A 64 -29.66 -13.44 36.36
N SER A 65 -29.03 -12.44 35.75
CA SER A 65 -29.03 -11.08 36.28
C SER A 65 -28.66 -10.12 35.16
N ALA A 66 -29.55 -9.17 34.87
CA ALA A 66 -29.23 -7.99 34.08
C ALA A 66 -28.30 -7.08 34.89
N GLY A 67 -27.06 -7.54 35.12
CA GLY A 67 -25.98 -6.72 35.62
C GLY A 67 -25.46 -5.89 34.46
N LYS A 68 -25.55 -4.56 34.57
CA LYS A 68 -24.92 -3.64 33.62
C LYS A 68 -23.44 -4.02 33.50
N ILE A 69 -23.03 -4.52 32.35
CA ILE A 69 -21.63 -4.86 32.10
C ILE A 69 -20.83 -3.55 32.16
N ASN A 70 -19.99 -3.42 33.18
CA ASN A 70 -19.17 -2.22 33.37
C ASN A 70 -17.96 -2.25 32.43
N THR A 71 -18.16 -1.73 31.23
CA THR A 71 -17.14 -1.65 30.18
C THR A 71 -15.96 -0.76 30.55
N ALA A 72 -16.09 0.12 31.55
CA ALA A 72 -15.00 0.97 32.03
C ALA A 72 -13.92 0.15 32.75
N ALA A 73 -14.29 -0.91 33.49
CA ALA A 73 -13.33 -1.80 34.12
C ALA A 73 -12.52 -2.57 33.06
N ILE A 74 -13.17 -3.02 31.98
CA ILE A 74 -12.52 -3.74 30.87
C ILE A 74 -11.57 -2.83 30.10
N ARG A 75 -11.96 -1.57 29.84
CA ARG A 75 -11.12 -0.60 29.14
C ARG A 75 -9.85 -0.24 29.92
N LYS A 76 -9.93 -0.16 31.26
CA LYS A 76 -8.77 0.08 32.14
C LYS A 76 -7.72 -1.03 32.12
N LEU A 77 -8.07 -2.22 31.63
CA LEU A 77 -7.13 -3.33 31.55
C LEU A 77 -6.19 -3.22 30.35
N ASN A 78 -6.35 -2.21 29.46
CA ASN A 78 -5.47 -1.97 28.31
C ASN A 78 -5.13 -3.27 27.55
N LEU A 79 -6.13 -4.13 27.34
CA LEU A 79 -5.98 -5.47 26.76
C LEU A 79 -5.32 -5.49 25.38
N PHE A 80 -5.26 -4.33 24.72
CA PHE A 80 -4.72 -4.13 23.39
C PHE A 80 -3.56 -3.11 23.38
N GLY A 81 -3.01 -2.78 24.55
CA GLY A 81 -2.00 -1.73 24.73
C GLY A 81 -2.61 -0.34 24.85
N GLU A 82 -1.82 0.60 25.38
CA GLU A 82 -2.15 2.03 25.33
C GLU A 82 -1.66 2.60 24.01
N PHE A 83 -2.55 3.26 23.26
CA PHE A 83 -2.14 4.05 22.11
C PHE A 83 -1.41 5.30 22.61
N ASN A 84 -0.12 5.16 22.92
CA ASN A 84 0.74 6.28 23.25
C ASN A 84 1.22 6.92 21.95
N LYS A 85 0.38 7.76 21.34
CA LYS A 85 0.88 8.75 20.37
C LYS A 85 1.53 9.87 21.16
N GLN A 86 2.67 9.56 21.77
CA GLN A 86 3.59 10.58 22.23
C GLN A 86 4.03 11.29 20.96
N GLN A 87 3.41 12.42 20.71
CA GLN A 87 3.74 13.29 19.60
C GLN A 87 5.11 13.88 19.94
N GLU A 88 6.17 13.14 19.63
CA GLU A 88 7.46 13.74 19.43
C GLU A 88 7.23 14.83 18.39
N LEU A 89 7.47 16.07 18.80
CA LEU A 89 7.67 17.21 17.93
C LEU A 89 8.88 16.89 17.06
N VAL A 90 8.68 16.04 16.06
CA VAL A 90 9.56 15.89 14.92
C VAL A 90 9.58 17.28 14.31
N LYS A 91 10.67 17.98 14.58
CA LYS A 91 11.12 19.17 13.87
C LYS A 91 10.71 18.99 12.42
N LEU A 92 9.84 19.87 11.93
CA LEU A 92 9.26 19.89 10.59
C LEU A 92 10.37 19.70 9.55
N VAL A 93 10.70 18.44 9.25
CA VAL A 93 11.34 18.11 7.99
C VAL A 93 10.16 18.20 7.04
N GLU A 94 10.12 19.29 6.29
CA GLU A 94 9.18 19.45 5.19
C GLU A 94 9.19 18.14 4.40
N LYS A 95 8.09 17.39 4.50
CA LYS A 95 7.84 16.25 3.63
C LYS A 95 7.80 16.84 2.23
N ILE A 96 8.87 16.65 1.47
CA ILE A 96 9.02 17.21 0.13
C ILE A 96 8.11 16.40 -0.79
N GLU A 97 6.82 16.69 -0.74
CA GLU A 97 5.76 15.88 -1.36
C GLU A 97 5.41 16.32 -2.78
N SER A 98 6.02 17.39 -3.31
CA SER A 98 5.78 17.80 -4.70
C SER A 98 6.99 18.47 -5.33
N ALA A 99 7.99 17.65 -5.70
CA ALA A 99 9.09 18.12 -6.54
C ALA A 99 8.62 18.27 -8.00
N PRO A 100 8.92 19.41 -8.67
CA PRO A 100 8.64 19.59 -10.10
C PRO A 100 9.41 18.56 -10.94
N GLU A 101 8.93 18.26 -12.14
CA GLU A 101 9.65 17.39 -13.07
C GLU A 101 11.06 17.92 -13.37
N THR A 102 12.03 17.01 -13.48
CA THR A 102 13.42 17.36 -13.79
C THR A 102 13.55 17.89 -15.20
N ARG A 103 14.47 18.85 -15.36
CA ARG A 103 14.85 19.39 -16.69
C ARG A 103 16.11 18.72 -17.24
N LEU A 104 16.69 17.79 -16.50
CA LEU A 104 17.87 17.06 -16.92
C LEU A 104 17.48 16.04 -17.98
N LYS A 105 18.34 15.88 -19.00
CA LYS A 105 18.18 14.85 -20.05
C LYS A 105 18.64 13.50 -19.51
N LEU A 106 17.84 12.93 -18.63
CA LEU A 106 18.05 11.61 -18.02
C LEU A 106 16.84 10.73 -18.35
N THR A 107 17.05 9.43 -18.42
CA THR A 107 15.98 8.45 -18.56
C THR A 107 16.06 7.47 -17.40
N LEU A 108 14.98 7.28 -16.65
CA LEU A 108 14.91 6.25 -15.62
C LEU A 108 14.43 4.95 -16.27
N THR A 109 15.28 3.93 -16.33
CA THR A 109 14.99 2.67 -17.05
C THR A 109 14.52 1.57 -16.10
N GLY A 110 14.87 1.66 -14.81
CA GLY A 110 14.43 0.70 -13.80
C GLY A 110 14.62 1.23 -12.39
N LEU A 111 13.86 0.67 -11.44
CA LEU A 111 13.94 1.06 -10.04
C LEU A 111 13.57 -0.11 -9.13
N VAL A 112 14.09 -0.10 -7.90
CA VAL A 112 13.73 -0.99 -6.81
C VAL A 112 13.35 -0.10 -5.64
N ALA A 113 12.04 0.09 -5.43
CA ALA A 113 11.51 0.87 -4.32
C ALA A 113 11.58 0.06 -3.01
N SER A 114 12.07 0.69 -1.95
CA SER A 114 12.13 0.13 -0.59
C SER A 114 12.14 1.27 0.43
N ASP A 115 11.52 1.06 1.58
CA ASP A 115 11.64 1.98 2.73
C ASP A 115 13.04 1.92 3.38
N ASP A 116 13.77 0.82 3.13
CA ASP A 116 15.16 0.66 3.55
C ASP A 116 16.10 1.31 2.52
N SER A 117 16.84 2.33 2.97
CA SER A 117 17.73 3.08 2.09
C SER A 117 18.89 2.29 1.53
N SER A 118 19.27 1.17 2.16
CA SER A 118 20.33 0.27 1.70
C SER A 118 19.90 -0.65 0.56
N VAL A 119 18.59 -0.81 0.35
CA VAL A 119 18.00 -1.69 -0.66
C VAL A 119 17.48 -0.89 -1.86
N ALA A 120 17.05 0.35 -1.62
CA ALA A 120 16.51 1.22 -2.65
C ALA A 120 17.57 1.57 -3.71
N ALA A 121 17.26 1.32 -4.98
CA ALA A 121 18.17 1.56 -6.10
C ALA A 121 17.43 1.98 -7.37
N ALA A 122 18.11 2.70 -8.25
CA ALA A 122 17.58 3.15 -9.54
C ALA A 122 18.62 2.96 -10.67
N ILE A 123 18.16 2.53 -11.83
CA ILE A 123 18.95 2.42 -13.06
C ILE A 123 18.65 3.65 -13.91
N ILE A 124 19.63 4.53 -14.05
CA ILE A 124 19.46 5.82 -14.72
C ILE A 124 20.40 5.86 -15.93
N GLU A 125 19.83 6.19 -17.08
CA GLU A 125 20.58 6.47 -18.30
C GLU A 125 20.94 7.97 -18.39
N SER A 126 22.21 8.23 -18.66
CA SER A 126 22.75 9.56 -18.91
C SER A 126 23.64 9.51 -20.15
N LYS A 127 23.25 10.24 -21.21
CA LYS A 127 24.00 10.32 -22.48
C LYS A 127 24.30 8.94 -23.11
N GLY A 128 23.35 8.00 -23.00
CA GLY A 128 23.46 6.65 -23.57
C GLY A 128 24.28 5.65 -22.74
N LYS A 129 24.68 6.01 -21.51
CA LYS A 129 25.28 5.08 -20.54
C LYS A 129 24.29 4.84 -19.40
N GLN A 130 24.02 3.58 -19.09
CA GLN A 130 23.15 3.16 -17.99
C GLN A 130 23.99 2.67 -16.81
N GLU A 131 23.67 3.15 -15.62
CA GLU A 131 24.34 2.79 -14.37
C GLU A 131 23.31 2.69 -13.25
N THR A 132 23.66 1.95 -12.19
CA THR A 132 22.82 1.77 -11.00
C THR A 132 23.29 2.71 -9.89
N TYR A 133 22.33 3.40 -9.26
CA TYR A 133 22.55 4.37 -8.19
C TYR A 133 21.71 4.02 -6.96
N GLY A 134 22.33 4.10 -5.77
CA GLY A 134 21.65 4.05 -4.47
C GLY A 134 21.30 5.45 -3.95
N ILE A 135 20.63 5.52 -2.80
CA ILE A 135 20.30 6.79 -2.16
C ILE A 135 21.59 7.54 -1.79
N ASP A 136 21.56 8.86 -2.01
CA ASP A 136 22.65 9.82 -1.90
C ASP A 136 23.79 9.68 -2.92
N ASP A 137 23.70 8.74 -3.88
CA ASP A 137 24.68 8.62 -4.95
C ASP A 137 24.56 9.75 -5.98
N LYS A 138 25.70 10.09 -6.58
CA LYS A 138 25.81 11.09 -7.65
C LYS A 138 25.60 10.45 -9.02
N ILE A 139 24.66 10.99 -9.78
CA ILE A 139 24.35 10.53 -11.14
C ILE A 139 25.45 10.99 -12.11
N GLU A 140 26.05 10.04 -12.83
CA GLU A 140 27.15 10.32 -13.75
C GLU A 140 26.73 11.29 -14.87
N GLY A 141 27.66 12.17 -15.25
CA GLY A 141 27.41 13.20 -16.25
C GLY A 141 26.58 14.39 -15.77
N THR A 142 26.12 14.40 -14.51
CA THR A 142 25.39 15.52 -13.89
C THR A 142 25.96 15.89 -12.52
N ARG A 143 25.35 16.90 -11.88
CA ARG A 143 25.60 17.23 -10.46
C ARG A 143 24.43 16.79 -9.57
N ALA A 144 23.52 15.97 -10.10
CA ALA A 144 22.35 15.54 -9.37
C ALA A 144 22.68 14.37 -8.43
N LEU A 145 22.05 14.38 -7.25
CA LEU A 145 22.11 13.30 -6.27
C LEU A 145 20.76 12.57 -6.23
N LEU A 146 20.77 11.25 -6.12
CA LEU A 146 19.54 10.50 -5.86
C LEU A 146 19.15 10.65 -4.39
N LYS A 147 17.91 11.04 -4.09
CA LYS A 147 17.45 11.25 -2.70
C LYS A 147 16.39 10.27 -2.26
N GLN A 148 15.47 9.92 -3.15
CA GLN A 148 14.40 8.98 -2.85
C GLN A 148 14.07 8.15 -4.09
N VAL A 149 13.70 6.89 -3.85
CA VAL A 149 13.19 5.97 -4.87
C VAL A 149 11.76 5.62 -4.50
N HIS A 150 10.81 6.00 -5.35
CA HIS A 150 9.40 5.65 -5.24
C HIS A 150 9.05 4.58 -6.27
N SER A 151 7.83 4.06 -6.24
CA SER A 151 7.38 3.00 -7.14
C SER A 151 7.31 3.40 -8.62
N ASP A 152 7.15 4.68 -8.93
CA ASP A 152 6.95 5.20 -10.29
C ASP A 152 7.98 6.28 -10.69
N ARG A 153 8.77 6.76 -9.74
CA ARG A 153 9.68 7.90 -9.93
C ARG A 153 10.85 7.86 -8.96
N VAL A 154 11.87 8.65 -9.25
CA VAL A 154 12.91 9.00 -8.29
C VAL A 154 12.90 10.50 -8.02
N ILE A 155 13.20 10.88 -6.78
CA ILE A 155 13.45 12.28 -6.43
C ILE A 155 14.97 12.48 -6.40
N ILE A 156 15.42 13.45 -7.18
CA ILE A 156 16.82 13.84 -7.29
C ILE A 156 17.00 15.26 -6.78
N GLU A 157 18.16 15.56 -6.21
CA GLU A 157 18.55 16.93 -5.87
C GLU A 157 19.50 17.47 -6.94
N SER A 158 19.11 18.52 -7.64
CA SER A 158 19.91 19.21 -8.64
C SER A 158 20.09 20.67 -8.26
N ALA A 159 21.34 21.09 -8.03
CA ALA A 159 21.68 22.46 -7.63
C ALA A 159 20.89 22.97 -6.41
N GLY A 160 20.70 22.11 -5.40
CA GLY A 160 19.97 22.45 -4.17
C GLY A 160 18.45 22.44 -4.29
N ARG A 161 17.89 21.96 -5.41
CA ARG A 161 16.44 21.81 -5.62
C ARG A 161 16.08 20.36 -5.85
N MET A 162 14.98 19.94 -5.23
CA MET A 162 14.41 18.62 -5.45
C MET A 162 13.63 18.61 -6.77
N GLU A 163 13.90 17.63 -7.60
CA GLU A 163 13.29 17.42 -8.91
C GLU A 163 12.85 15.95 -9.03
N THR A 164 11.79 15.70 -9.80
CA THR A 164 11.25 14.36 -10.03
C THR A 164 11.68 13.84 -11.39
N LEU A 165 12.24 12.64 -11.45
CA LEU A 165 12.47 11.89 -12.69
C LEU A 165 11.55 10.68 -12.72
N MET A 166 10.64 10.64 -13.70
CA MET A 166 9.68 9.53 -13.88
C MET A 166 10.34 8.32 -14.52
N LEU A 167 9.81 7.13 -14.19
CA LEU A 167 10.14 5.90 -14.90
C LEU A 167 9.67 6.00 -16.35
N ASP A 168 10.48 5.49 -17.28
CA ASP A 168 10.13 5.52 -18.71
C ASP A 168 8.78 4.82 -18.96
N GLY A 169 7.92 5.46 -19.74
CA GLY A 169 6.53 5.06 -19.96
C GLY A 169 5.50 5.56 -18.93
N PHE A 170 5.91 6.33 -17.91
CA PHE A 170 5.00 6.99 -16.96
C PHE A 170 4.94 8.50 -17.18
N GLU A 171 3.74 9.06 -17.25
CA GLU A 171 3.52 10.50 -17.47
C GLU A 171 3.57 11.29 -16.16
N TYR A 172 4.20 12.47 -16.18
CA TYR A 172 4.22 13.35 -15.01
C TYR A 172 2.82 13.89 -14.70
N SER A 173 2.24 13.42 -13.61
CA SER A 173 1.05 14.02 -13.00
C SER A 173 1.45 14.72 -11.70
N LYS A 174 1.04 15.99 -11.58
CA LYS A 174 1.36 16.88 -10.45
C LYS A 174 0.66 16.47 -9.16
N GLU A 175 -0.22 15.47 -9.22
CA GLU A 175 -1.10 15.04 -8.13
C GLU A 175 -0.62 13.78 -7.39
N ILE A 176 0.51 13.17 -7.81
CA ILE A 176 1.01 11.90 -7.24
C ILE A 176 1.86 12.12 -5.98
N GLY A 177 1.44 13.05 -5.11
CA GLY A 177 2.16 13.44 -3.90
C GLY A 177 1.27 13.55 -2.67
N ALA A 178 0.17 12.80 -2.63
CA ALA A 178 -0.74 12.77 -1.50
C ALA A 178 -1.06 11.33 -1.10
N ASP A 179 -0.08 10.65 -0.53
CA ASP A 179 -0.32 9.60 0.45
C ASP A 179 -0.91 10.23 1.73
N ASN A 180 -2.15 10.71 1.62
CA ASN A 180 -3.08 10.89 2.73
C ASN A 180 -4.52 10.74 2.23
N GLU A 181 -5.22 9.87 2.94
CA GLU A 181 -6.66 9.67 3.02
C GLU A 181 -7.53 10.87 2.57
N LYS A 182 -8.52 10.55 1.72
CA LYS A 182 -9.65 11.37 1.23
C LYS A 182 -9.33 12.46 0.20
N PRO A 183 -9.87 12.35 -1.02
CA PRO A 183 -10.11 13.50 -1.88
C PRO A 183 -11.55 13.98 -1.70
N THR A 184 -11.70 15.04 -0.90
CA THR A 184 -12.75 16.04 -1.12
C THR A 184 -12.12 17.11 -2.00
N VAL A 185 -12.52 17.25 -3.27
CA VAL A 185 -12.05 18.37 -4.11
C VAL A 185 -13.24 19.12 -4.68
N ASN A 186 -13.76 20.03 -3.88
CA ASN A 186 -14.26 21.30 -4.38
C ASN A 186 -13.04 22.21 -4.62
N ARG A 187 -12.68 22.50 -5.88
CA ARG A 187 -12.43 23.88 -6.38
C ARG A 187 -11.99 23.92 -7.86
N PRO A 188 -12.24 25.05 -8.54
CA PRO A 188 -12.68 25.07 -9.93
C PRO A 188 -11.51 25.14 -10.90
N VAL A 189 -11.51 24.26 -11.89
CA VAL A 189 -10.64 24.40 -13.07
C VAL A 189 -11.25 25.44 -14.00
N LYS A 190 -10.58 26.58 -14.14
CA LYS A 190 -10.78 27.49 -15.27
C LYS A 190 -10.30 26.76 -16.54
N THR A 191 -11.23 26.11 -17.23
CA THR A 191 -11.00 25.61 -18.58
C THR A 191 -11.15 26.76 -19.56
N SER A 192 -10.04 27.11 -20.21
CA SER A 192 -10.07 27.94 -21.42
C SER A 192 -10.79 27.14 -22.51
N LEU A 193 -12.04 27.50 -22.79
CA LEU A 193 -12.81 26.98 -23.91
C LEU A 193 -12.18 27.47 -25.20
N THR A 194 -11.36 26.63 -25.84
CA THR A 194 -11.08 26.77 -27.26
C THR A 194 -11.88 25.72 -28.02
N ASN A 195 -12.83 26.24 -28.80
CA ASN A 195 -13.56 25.60 -29.89
C ASN A 195 -14.20 24.22 -29.66
N ARG A 196 -15.46 24.25 -29.20
CA ARG A 196 -16.51 23.37 -29.75
C ARG A 196 -17.67 24.24 -30.25
N GLY A 197 -18.08 23.98 -31.48
CA GLY A 197 -19.04 24.77 -32.24
C GLY A 197 -20.33 25.07 -31.47
N LYS A 198 -20.86 26.27 -31.72
CA LYS A 198 -22.16 26.73 -31.25
C LYS A 198 -23.27 25.79 -31.73
N LEU A 199 -23.58 24.76 -30.95
CA LEU A 199 -24.93 24.22 -30.89
C LEU A 199 -25.72 25.14 -29.96
N LYS A 200 -26.61 25.94 -30.54
CA LYS A 200 -27.64 26.68 -29.79
C LYS A 200 -28.50 25.65 -29.06
N VAL A 201 -28.19 25.39 -27.79
CA VAL A 201 -29.04 24.57 -26.92
C VAL A 201 -30.01 25.53 -26.23
N ASP A 202 -31.30 25.37 -26.53
CA ASP A 202 -32.37 26.17 -25.93
C ASP A 202 -32.34 26.10 -24.40
N PRO A 203 -32.44 27.25 -23.69
CA PRO A 203 -32.38 27.31 -22.22
C PRO A 203 -33.59 26.64 -21.54
N LYS A 204 -34.65 26.30 -22.27
CA LYS A 204 -35.75 25.45 -21.76
C LYS A 204 -35.39 23.97 -21.73
N LYS A 205 -34.59 23.47 -22.68
CA LYS A 205 -34.20 22.05 -22.76
C LYS A 205 -33.26 21.68 -21.61
N SER A 206 -32.33 22.56 -21.24
CA SER A 206 -31.39 22.34 -20.13
C SER A 206 -32.03 22.29 -18.75
N ARG A 207 -33.18 22.94 -18.53
CA ARG A 207 -33.93 22.86 -17.26
C ARG A 207 -34.57 21.48 -17.08
N HIS A 208 -35.28 21.01 -18.11
CA HIS A 208 -35.87 19.66 -18.10
C HIS A 208 -34.82 18.54 -17.93
N ILE A 209 -33.61 18.75 -18.46
CA ILE A 209 -32.50 17.80 -18.34
C ILE A 209 -32.03 17.70 -16.88
N LYS A 210 -31.77 18.83 -16.21
CA LYS A 210 -31.38 18.83 -14.79
C LYS A 210 -32.44 18.22 -13.88
N ASP A 211 -33.71 18.52 -14.15
CA ASP A 211 -34.83 17.98 -13.36
C ASP A 211 -34.97 16.46 -13.52
N ARG A 212 -34.73 15.94 -14.74
CA ARG A 212 -34.72 14.50 -15.02
C ARG A 212 -33.54 13.79 -14.38
N LEU A 213 -32.34 14.37 -14.45
CA LEU A 213 -31.13 13.86 -13.80
C LEU A 213 -31.33 13.79 -12.28
N ALA A 214 -31.87 14.85 -11.68
CA ALA A 214 -32.19 14.89 -10.24
C ALA A 214 -33.20 13.81 -9.85
N LYS A 215 -34.24 13.59 -10.68
CA LYS A 215 -35.26 12.58 -10.40
C LYS A 215 -34.74 11.15 -10.53
N ALA A 216 -34.02 10.84 -11.62
CA ALA A 216 -33.39 9.54 -11.84
C ALA A 216 -32.44 9.19 -10.69
N ARG A 217 -31.68 10.18 -10.21
CA ARG A 217 -30.78 10.08 -9.07
C ARG A 217 -31.50 9.76 -7.76
N ILE A 218 -32.60 10.46 -7.44
CA ILE A 218 -33.41 10.18 -6.24
C ILE A 218 -33.98 8.76 -6.29
N GLU A 219 -34.47 8.32 -7.46
CA GLU A 219 -35.02 6.98 -7.63
C GLU A 219 -33.97 5.88 -7.46
N ILE A 220 -32.73 6.09 -7.93
CA ILE A 220 -31.61 5.17 -7.75
C ILE A 220 -31.17 5.10 -6.28
N LEU A 221 -31.12 6.23 -5.57
CA LEU A 221 -30.79 6.29 -4.14
C LEU A 221 -31.84 5.58 -3.28
N GLN A 222 -33.12 5.72 -3.60
CA GLN A 222 -34.22 5.07 -2.88
C GLN A 222 -34.35 3.58 -3.22
N ASN A 223 -34.06 3.20 -4.46
CA ASN A 223 -34.09 1.81 -4.90
C ASN A 223 -32.92 1.52 -5.85
N PRO A 224 -31.80 0.99 -5.34
CA PRO A 224 -30.61 0.72 -6.16
C PRO A 224 -30.83 -0.28 -7.30
N GLY A 225 -31.91 -1.07 -7.27
CA GLY A 225 -32.31 -1.93 -8.39
C GLY A 225 -32.73 -1.13 -9.64
N LYS A 226 -33.12 0.14 -9.47
CA LYS A 226 -33.49 1.06 -10.55
C LYS A 226 -32.30 1.49 -11.42
N LEU A 227 -31.06 1.27 -10.99
CA LEU A 227 -29.89 1.54 -11.84
C LEU A 227 -29.95 0.78 -13.18
N THR A 228 -30.53 -0.43 -13.16
CA THR A 228 -30.72 -1.27 -14.36
C THR A 228 -31.78 -0.72 -15.34
N ASP A 229 -32.65 0.19 -14.89
CA ASP A 229 -33.60 0.89 -15.75
C ASP A 229 -32.89 1.95 -16.62
N TYR A 230 -31.71 2.42 -16.22
CA TYR A 230 -30.95 3.46 -16.91
C TYR A 230 -29.73 2.92 -17.67
N VAL A 231 -29.00 1.97 -17.07
CA VAL A 231 -27.79 1.39 -17.65
C VAL A 231 -27.86 -0.14 -17.61
N LYS A 232 -27.69 -0.78 -18.76
CA LYS A 232 -27.53 -2.24 -18.86
C LYS A 232 -26.05 -2.57 -18.82
N MET A 233 -25.68 -3.43 -17.88
CA MET A 233 -24.32 -3.93 -17.73
C MET A 233 -24.27 -5.42 -18.06
N SER A 234 -23.37 -5.82 -18.95
CA SER A 234 -23.20 -7.22 -19.38
C SER A 234 -21.73 -7.62 -19.38
N PRO A 235 -21.36 -8.84 -18.96
CA PRO A 235 -19.97 -9.26 -18.91
C PRO A 235 -19.38 -9.33 -20.33
N TYR A 236 -18.22 -8.70 -20.52
CA TYR A 236 -17.45 -8.77 -21.76
C TYR A 236 -16.25 -9.72 -21.56
N ARG A 237 -16.18 -10.75 -22.41
CA ARG A 237 -15.14 -11.80 -22.31
C ARG A 237 -14.26 -11.82 -23.54
N VAL A 238 -12.97 -12.02 -23.31
CA VAL A 238 -11.94 -12.27 -24.33
C VAL A 238 -11.17 -13.52 -23.88
N ASP A 239 -10.99 -14.49 -24.78
CA ASP A 239 -10.31 -15.77 -24.49
C ASP A 239 -10.85 -16.52 -23.27
N GLY A 240 -12.17 -16.45 -23.06
CA GLY A 240 -12.86 -17.08 -21.93
C GLY A 240 -12.69 -16.37 -20.58
N LYS A 241 -11.87 -15.32 -20.49
CA LYS A 241 -11.67 -14.50 -19.29
C LYS A 241 -12.51 -13.23 -19.36
N ILE A 242 -12.93 -12.71 -18.20
CA ILE A 242 -13.67 -11.45 -18.14
C ILE A 242 -12.67 -10.30 -18.31
N LYS A 243 -12.86 -9.50 -19.36
CA LYS A 243 -12.09 -8.28 -19.61
C LYS A 243 -12.75 -7.04 -18.99
N GLY A 244 -14.04 -7.14 -18.67
CA GLY A 244 -14.79 -6.07 -18.01
C GLY A 244 -16.28 -6.21 -18.23
N TYR A 245 -17.00 -5.10 -18.12
CA TYR A 245 -18.44 -5.06 -18.31
C TYR A 245 -18.85 -4.03 -19.34
N ARG A 246 -19.51 -4.49 -20.39
CA ARG A 246 -20.05 -3.63 -21.45
C ARG A 246 -21.28 -2.90 -20.97
N LEU A 247 -21.27 -1.58 -21.15
CA LEU A 247 -22.37 -0.68 -20.86
C LEU A 247 -23.22 -0.42 -22.09
N MET A 248 -24.52 -0.51 -21.92
CA MET A 248 -25.53 -0.22 -22.94
C MET A 248 -26.61 0.69 -22.35
N PRO A 249 -27.17 1.62 -23.15
CA PRO A 249 -28.33 2.39 -22.73
C PRO A 249 -29.53 1.47 -22.48
N SER A 250 -30.37 1.85 -21.51
CA SER A 250 -31.59 1.12 -21.17
C SER A 250 -32.83 1.96 -21.52
N LYS A 251 -33.69 2.31 -20.55
CA LYS A 251 -34.95 3.04 -20.81
C LYS A 251 -34.76 4.54 -21.04
N ASP A 252 -33.64 5.11 -20.59
CA ASP A 252 -33.31 6.53 -20.78
C ASP A 252 -31.92 6.70 -21.44
N PRO A 253 -31.83 6.72 -22.78
CA PRO A 253 -30.57 6.88 -23.50
C PRO A 253 -30.00 8.31 -23.41
N GLU A 254 -30.82 9.31 -23.06
CA GLU A 254 -30.34 10.69 -22.87
C GLU A 254 -29.49 10.79 -21.62
N PHE A 255 -29.95 10.20 -20.51
CA PHE A 255 -29.19 10.08 -19.26
C PHE A 255 -27.85 9.37 -19.47
N PHE A 256 -27.83 8.28 -20.24
CA PHE A 256 -26.61 7.54 -20.57
C PHE A 256 -25.56 8.42 -21.30
N THR A 257 -26.02 9.22 -22.27
CA THR A 257 -25.14 10.12 -23.03
C THR A 257 -24.69 11.32 -22.19
N GLU A 258 -25.56 11.83 -21.32
CA GLU A 258 -25.26 12.94 -20.41
C GLU A 258 -24.18 12.59 -19.39
N MET A 259 -24.10 11.31 -19.01
CA MET A 259 -23.01 10.77 -18.18
C MET A 259 -21.65 10.74 -18.88
N GLY A 260 -21.57 11.08 -20.17
CA GLY A 260 -20.33 10.95 -20.95
C GLY A 260 -20.01 9.53 -21.39
N LEU A 261 -20.93 8.59 -21.14
CA LEU A 261 -20.83 7.20 -21.58
C LEU A 261 -21.24 7.07 -23.04
N VAL A 262 -20.57 6.17 -23.76
CA VAL A 262 -20.87 5.82 -25.15
C VAL A 262 -21.33 4.37 -25.20
N PRO A 263 -22.38 4.06 -26.01
CA PRO A 263 -22.89 2.70 -26.09
C PRO A 263 -21.79 1.74 -26.55
N GLY A 264 -21.52 0.71 -25.76
CA GLY A 264 -20.42 -0.22 -26.04
C GLY A 264 -19.16 -0.01 -25.19
N ASP A 265 -19.08 1.07 -24.41
CA ASP A 265 -18.01 1.28 -23.42
C ASP A 265 -17.84 0.04 -22.52
N ILE A 266 -16.59 -0.37 -22.30
CA ILE A 266 -16.25 -1.51 -21.44
C ILE A 266 -15.68 -0.97 -20.14
N VAL A 267 -16.44 -1.07 -19.05
CA VAL A 267 -15.92 -0.70 -17.73
C VAL A 267 -14.93 -1.75 -17.27
N VAL A 268 -13.71 -1.30 -16.95
CA VAL A 268 -12.64 -2.11 -16.39
C VAL A 268 -12.47 -1.85 -14.89
N GLN A 269 -12.84 -0.67 -14.39
CA GLN A 269 -12.82 -0.37 -12.95
C GLN A 269 -14.01 0.48 -12.49
N ILE A 270 -14.41 0.29 -11.22
CA ILE A 270 -15.41 1.12 -10.52
C ILE A 270 -14.84 1.52 -9.17
N ASN A 271 -14.75 2.82 -8.87
CA ASN A 271 -14.21 3.35 -7.61
C ASN A 271 -12.84 2.72 -7.25
N GLY A 272 -11.98 2.56 -8.27
CA GLY A 272 -10.66 1.93 -8.14
C GLY A 272 -10.67 0.42 -7.86
N LYS A 273 -11.82 -0.27 -8.00
CA LYS A 273 -11.91 -1.74 -7.91
C LYS A 273 -11.86 -2.34 -9.31
N ASP A 274 -11.03 -3.37 -9.49
CA ASP A 274 -10.87 -4.05 -10.76
C ASP A 274 -12.09 -4.93 -11.06
N LEU A 275 -12.71 -4.73 -12.22
CA LEU A 275 -13.85 -5.54 -12.66
C LEU A 275 -13.44 -6.79 -13.44
N THR A 276 -12.17 -6.97 -13.76
CA THR A 276 -11.65 -8.20 -14.39
C THR A 276 -11.58 -9.36 -13.38
N ASP A 277 -11.40 -9.05 -12.09
CA ASP A 277 -11.53 -10.01 -11.00
C ASP A 277 -12.99 -10.10 -10.51
N VAL A 278 -13.56 -11.31 -10.57
CA VAL A 278 -14.96 -11.57 -10.20
C VAL A 278 -15.27 -11.24 -8.73
N ARG A 279 -14.30 -11.43 -7.82
CA ARG A 279 -14.45 -11.15 -6.38
C ARG A 279 -14.45 -9.65 -6.13
N GLU A 280 -13.57 -8.92 -6.80
CA GLU A 280 -13.52 -7.46 -6.70
C GLU A 280 -14.74 -6.82 -7.35
N ALA A 281 -15.14 -7.28 -8.53
CA ALA A 281 -16.36 -6.83 -9.20
C ALA A 281 -17.60 -6.97 -8.30
N ARG A 282 -17.73 -8.08 -7.57
CA ARG A 282 -18.84 -8.28 -6.62
C ARG A 282 -18.79 -7.27 -5.47
N LYS A 283 -17.61 -6.98 -4.92
CA LYS A 283 -17.44 -5.99 -3.85
C LYS A 283 -17.76 -4.58 -4.37
N ALA A 284 -17.24 -4.23 -5.54
CA ALA A 284 -17.49 -2.94 -6.20
C ALA A 284 -18.99 -2.67 -6.36
N LEU A 285 -19.76 -3.68 -6.79
CA LEU A 285 -21.23 -3.56 -6.92
C LEU A 285 -21.96 -3.37 -5.59
N ILE A 286 -21.49 -4.01 -4.51
CA ILE A 286 -22.07 -3.84 -3.18
C ILE A 286 -21.77 -2.44 -2.63
N GLU A 287 -20.55 -1.94 -2.84
CA GLU A 287 -20.11 -0.60 -2.44
C GLU A 287 -20.81 0.49 -3.24
N LEU A 288 -20.95 0.30 -4.55
CA LEU A 288 -21.69 1.18 -5.45
C LEU A 288 -23.12 1.45 -4.94
N ARG A 289 -23.75 0.45 -4.34
CA ARG A 289 -25.09 0.56 -3.76
C ARG A 289 -25.19 1.55 -2.59
N LYS A 290 -24.06 1.90 -1.99
CA LYS A 290 -23.94 2.84 -0.86
C LYS A 290 -23.13 4.08 -1.22
N ALA A 291 -22.58 4.14 -2.43
CA ALA A 291 -21.64 5.17 -2.84
C ALA A 291 -22.40 6.45 -3.23
N GLU A 292 -21.83 7.58 -2.83
CA GLU A 292 -22.33 8.91 -3.17
C GLU A 292 -21.66 9.47 -4.43
N GLN A 293 -20.63 8.80 -4.94
CA GLN A 293 -19.95 9.10 -6.19
C GLN A 293 -19.50 7.78 -6.82
N VAL A 294 -19.48 7.75 -8.16
CA VAL A 294 -19.03 6.62 -8.95
C VAL A 294 -17.98 7.12 -9.93
N ASP A 295 -16.77 6.60 -9.80
CA ASP A 295 -15.71 6.82 -10.76
C ASP A 295 -15.55 5.54 -11.59
N LEU A 296 -15.74 5.66 -12.90
CA LEU A 296 -15.66 4.56 -13.85
C LEU A 296 -14.43 4.75 -14.72
N LEU A 297 -13.61 3.70 -14.83
CA LEU A 297 -12.59 3.60 -15.87
C LEU A 297 -13.16 2.76 -17.00
N VAL A 298 -13.35 3.37 -18.18
CA VAL A 298 -13.94 2.73 -19.36
C VAL A 298 -12.95 2.62 -20.50
N GLU A 299 -12.93 1.48 -21.18
CA GLU A 299 -12.22 1.28 -22.43
C GLU A 299 -13.18 1.56 -23.61
N ARG A 300 -12.81 2.55 -24.43
CA ARG A 300 -13.50 2.93 -25.66
C ARG A 300 -12.51 2.87 -26.80
N ASP A 301 -12.82 2.07 -27.81
CA ASP A 301 -11.95 1.88 -28.99
C ASP A 301 -10.49 1.50 -28.63
N GLY A 302 -10.30 0.79 -27.51
CA GLY A 302 -8.99 0.37 -27.01
C GLY A 302 -8.25 1.41 -26.15
N VAL A 303 -8.84 2.59 -25.92
CA VAL A 303 -8.27 3.66 -25.09
C VAL A 303 -9.05 3.78 -23.78
N LEU A 304 -8.35 4.02 -22.68
CA LEU A 304 -8.95 4.20 -21.36
C LEU A 304 -9.43 5.65 -21.15
N HIS A 305 -10.61 5.80 -20.57
CA HIS A 305 -11.22 7.08 -20.23
C HIS A 305 -11.81 7.02 -18.82
N ASP A 306 -11.58 8.09 -18.06
CA ASP A 306 -12.22 8.28 -16.76
C ASP A 306 -13.57 8.98 -16.90
N VAL A 307 -14.58 8.44 -16.23
CA VAL A 307 -15.93 8.98 -16.17
C VAL A 307 -16.38 9.02 -14.72
N SER A 308 -16.42 10.23 -14.14
CA SER A 308 -16.91 10.47 -12.78
C SER A 308 -18.37 10.89 -12.76
N LEU A 309 -19.14 10.27 -11.87
CA LEU A 309 -20.56 10.51 -11.66
C LEU A 309 -20.84 10.80 -10.19
N GLY A 310 -21.21 12.04 -9.87
CA GLY A 310 -21.73 12.36 -8.54
C GLY A 310 -23.13 11.76 -8.35
N LEU A 311 -23.32 10.95 -7.30
CA LEU A 311 -24.60 10.43 -6.84
C LEU A 311 -25.17 11.23 -5.63
N ASN A 312 -24.39 12.12 -4.98
CA ASN A 312 -24.86 13.08 -3.95
C ASN A 312 -24.55 14.59 -4.18
N ASN A 313 -25.38 15.45 -3.57
CA ASN A 313 -25.55 16.90 -3.75
C ASN A 313 -24.31 17.75 -3.42
#